data_AF-A0A922M1B6-F1
#
_entry.id   AF-A0A922M1B6-F1
#
_cell.length_a   1.000
_cell.length_b   1.000
_cell.length_c   1.000
_cell.angle_alpha   90.00
_cell.angle_beta   90.00
_cell.angle_gamma   90.00
#
_symmetry.space_group_name_H-M   'P 1'
#
loop_
_entity.id
_entity.type
_entity.pdbx_description
1 polymer ?
#
loop_
_entity_poly.entity_id
_entity_poly.type
_entity_poly.pdbx_seq_one_letter_code
_entity_poly.pdbx_strand_id
1 'polypeptide(L)'
;MIRMSKQLEEEMLDNTSEEHDYVDDEDSEHVTGYEMWFAEAGNSNLNIDNQGQNKLTTVRCAAHTLQLAIRDACSELRDLLEQCRHIARLLRSPNNALQLGVQGLLQAIIDCPTRWDSTADMVERILLFKDFLSGRIEPVFQTFAVEDTWQKLKETLDVLKPCRVLSKTIQHEQLTFGDFYLAWLKCILEIENMNTVFAIFFVICMREREKALLENECFLGAIYLDPRVNSMLSNQQLELARAHLVQTYQIYLRLNSSVDVRETENETPDDPTPSTSSSMLDNFLQTQFRQRCQD
;
A
#
# COMPACT_ATOMS: atom_id res chain seq x y z
N MET A 1 15.82 -50.04 4.33
CA MET A 1 16.38 -48.74 4.73
C MET A 1 17.35 -48.12 3.71
N ILE A 2 17.48 -48.65 2.48
CA ILE A 2 18.33 -48.06 1.41
C ILE A 2 17.49 -47.52 0.22
N ARG A 3 16.15 -47.66 0.28
CA ARG A 3 15.23 -47.19 -0.79
C ARG A 3 14.68 -45.77 -0.58
N MET A 4 14.65 -45.24 0.65
CA MET A 4 14.19 -43.87 0.92
C MET A 4 15.29 -42.81 0.67
N SER A 5 16.56 -43.19 0.68
CA SER A 5 17.66 -42.24 0.42
C SER A 5 17.86 -41.92 -1.06
N LYS A 6 17.44 -42.81 -1.97
CA LYS A 6 17.50 -42.53 -3.42
C LYS A 6 16.36 -41.62 -3.91
N GLN A 7 15.23 -41.61 -3.21
CA GLN A 7 14.08 -40.77 -3.56
C GLN A 7 14.29 -39.29 -3.20
N LEU A 8 15.11 -39.02 -2.18
CA LEU A 8 15.53 -37.66 -1.80
C LEU A 8 16.68 -37.13 -2.66
N GLU A 9 17.50 -37.98 -3.28
CA GLU A 9 18.54 -37.57 -4.23
C GLU A 9 17.99 -37.31 -5.64
N GLU A 10 16.92 -38.01 -6.07
CA GLU A 10 16.26 -37.75 -7.36
C GLU A 10 15.38 -36.49 -7.36
N GLU A 11 14.76 -36.11 -6.23
CA GLU A 11 13.97 -34.86 -6.15
C GLU A 11 14.84 -33.58 -6.05
N MET A 12 16.15 -33.72 -5.77
CA MET A 12 17.09 -32.59 -5.70
C MET A 12 17.83 -32.29 -7.02
N LEU A 13 17.57 -33.08 -8.07
CA LEU A 13 18.23 -32.97 -9.39
C LEU A 13 17.33 -32.42 -10.51
N ASP A 14 16.07 -32.07 -10.21
CA ASP A 14 15.08 -31.61 -11.22
C ASP A 14 14.73 -30.11 -11.12
N ASN A 15 15.56 -29.30 -10.45
CA ASN A 15 15.32 -27.85 -10.33
C ASN A 15 16.50 -26.97 -10.78
N THR A 16 17.37 -27.52 -11.62
CA THR A 16 18.47 -26.79 -12.28
C THR A 16 18.23 -26.73 -13.78
N SER A 17 17.40 -25.80 -14.23
CA SER A 17 17.48 -25.23 -15.60
C SER A 17 16.46 -24.12 -15.81
N GLU A 18 16.72 -22.93 -15.26
CA GLU A 18 16.35 -21.66 -15.90
C GLU A 18 17.51 -20.69 -15.67
N GLU A 19 18.57 -20.83 -16.48
CA GLU A 19 19.55 -19.76 -16.68
C GLU A 19 18.85 -18.63 -17.43
N HIS A 20 18.38 -17.63 -16.70
CA HIS A 20 18.01 -16.35 -17.29
C HIS A 20 19.25 -15.48 -17.39
N ASP A 21 19.83 -15.42 -18.58
CA ASP A 21 20.84 -14.43 -18.97
C ASP A 21 20.26 -13.03 -18.74
N TYR A 22 20.72 -12.36 -17.68
CA TYR A 22 20.49 -10.94 -17.49
C TYR A 22 21.54 -10.20 -18.32
N VAL A 23 21.08 -9.67 -19.46
CA VAL A 23 21.80 -8.66 -20.21
C VAL A 23 21.89 -7.40 -19.35
N ASP A 24 23.10 -6.88 -19.26
CA ASP A 24 23.51 -5.68 -18.55
C ASP A 24 22.93 -4.45 -19.27
N ASP A 25 21.81 -3.93 -18.78
CA ASP A 25 21.32 -2.60 -19.15
C ASP A 25 21.83 -1.59 -18.11
N GLU A 26 23.05 -1.11 -18.35
CA GLU A 26 23.46 0.23 -17.93
C GLU A 26 22.51 1.23 -18.59
N ASP A 27 21.45 1.63 -17.89
CA ASP A 27 20.82 2.97 -17.98
C ASP A 27 19.55 3.00 -17.08
N SER A 28 19.72 3.46 -15.83
CA SER A 28 18.62 3.67 -14.88
C SER A 28 18.63 5.10 -14.33
N GLU A 29 18.66 6.07 -15.24
CA GLU A 29 18.09 7.40 -15.00
C GLU A 29 16.93 7.62 -15.97
N HIS A 30 15.88 6.81 -15.84
CA HIS A 30 14.58 7.19 -16.37
C HIS A 30 13.51 6.88 -15.33
N VAL A 31 13.30 7.82 -14.41
CA VAL A 31 12.02 7.94 -13.69
C VAL A 31 10.96 8.09 -14.77
N THR A 32 10.26 7.00 -15.07
CA THR A 32 9.35 6.94 -16.21
C THR A 32 8.14 7.84 -15.92
N GLY A 33 7.76 8.66 -16.89
CA GLY A 33 6.63 9.61 -16.79
C GLY A 33 5.27 8.99 -16.42
N TYR A 34 5.19 7.66 -16.37
CA TYR A 34 4.04 6.92 -15.87
C TYR A 34 3.78 7.15 -14.37
N GLU A 35 4.81 7.23 -13.54
CA GLU A 35 4.64 7.42 -12.09
C GLU A 35 4.12 8.82 -11.73
N MET A 36 4.54 9.83 -12.51
CA MET A 36 4.06 11.21 -12.38
C MET A 36 2.58 11.31 -12.78
N TRP A 37 2.17 10.59 -13.83
CA TRP A 37 0.77 10.53 -14.24
C TRP A 37 -0.14 9.89 -13.18
N PHE A 38 0.29 8.80 -12.53
CA PHE A 38 -0.48 8.20 -11.43
C PHE A 38 -0.47 9.05 -10.16
N ALA A 39 0.62 9.77 -9.86
CA ALA A 39 0.67 10.71 -8.73
C ALA A 39 -0.36 11.85 -8.88
N GLU A 40 -0.61 12.34 -10.10
CA GLU A 40 -1.62 13.40 -10.37
C GLU A 40 -3.05 12.87 -10.57
N ALA A 41 -3.24 11.63 -11.07
CA ALA A 41 -4.56 11.19 -11.54
C ALA A 41 -5.51 10.58 -10.49
N GLY A 42 -5.04 10.20 -9.30
CA GLY A 42 -5.82 9.28 -8.46
C GLY A 42 -6.95 9.87 -7.61
N ASN A 43 -7.30 11.15 -7.82
CA ASN A 43 -8.58 11.74 -7.40
C ASN A 43 -9.22 12.48 -8.59
N SER A 44 -9.18 11.88 -9.78
CA SER A 44 -9.80 12.46 -10.97
C SER A 44 -11.26 12.04 -11.10
N ASN A 45 -12.09 13.02 -11.44
CA ASN A 45 -13.50 12.85 -11.73
C ASN A 45 -13.69 12.99 -13.24
N LEU A 46 -14.22 11.95 -13.89
CA LEU A 46 -14.54 11.97 -15.31
C LEU A 46 -16.06 12.12 -15.46
N ASN A 47 -16.48 13.21 -16.10
CA ASN A 47 -17.87 13.37 -16.51
C ASN A 47 -18.12 12.49 -17.73
N ILE A 48 -19.05 11.54 -17.62
CA ILE A 48 -19.39 10.61 -18.71
C ILE A 48 -20.41 11.22 -19.66
N ASP A 49 -21.16 12.23 -19.21
CA ASP A 49 -22.15 12.92 -20.03
C ASP A 49 -21.88 14.41 -20.17
N ASN A 50 -22.35 14.97 -21.29
CA ASN A 50 -22.24 16.40 -21.60
C ASN A 50 -23.05 17.29 -20.65
N GLN A 51 -23.86 16.70 -19.76
CA GLN A 51 -24.63 17.41 -18.75
C GLN A 51 -23.93 17.46 -17.38
N GLY A 52 -22.80 16.75 -17.22
CA GLY A 52 -22.03 16.68 -15.97
C GLY A 52 -22.75 15.96 -14.83
N GLN A 53 -23.74 15.12 -15.15
CA GLN A 53 -24.62 14.47 -14.17
C GLN A 53 -24.18 13.07 -13.78
N ASN A 54 -23.49 12.37 -14.69
CA ASN A 54 -22.86 11.08 -14.41
C ASN A 54 -21.35 11.25 -14.26
N LYS A 55 -20.86 10.98 -13.05
CA LYS A 55 -19.47 11.18 -12.63
C LYS A 55 -18.83 9.82 -12.32
N LEU A 56 -17.78 9.46 -13.05
CA LEU A 56 -16.86 8.40 -12.62
C LEU A 56 -15.85 9.02 -11.67
N THR A 57 -15.83 8.52 -10.45
CA THR A 57 -14.80 8.88 -9.47
C THR A 57 -13.81 7.74 -9.37
N THR A 58 -12.53 8.08 -9.40
CA THR A 58 -11.46 7.12 -9.10
C THR A 58 -11.11 7.15 -7.63
N VAL A 59 -10.71 6.00 -7.08
CA VAL A 59 -10.18 5.90 -5.71
C VAL A 59 -8.77 5.32 -5.81
N ARG A 60 -7.85 5.85 -5.00
CA ARG A 60 -6.47 5.35 -4.91
C ARG A 60 -6.46 3.88 -4.47
N CYS A 61 -5.68 3.06 -5.15
CA CYS A 61 -5.44 1.67 -4.75
C CYS A 61 -4.71 1.62 -3.39
N ALA A 62 -5.23 0.82 -2.45
CA ALA A 62 -4.64 0.66 -1.12
C ALA A 62 -3.17 0.20 -1.16
N ALA A 63 -2.88 -0.83 -1.96
CA ALA A 63 -1.52 -1.37 -2.13
C ALA A 63 -0.56 -0.33 -2.71
N HIS A 64 -1.02 0.43 -3.70
CA HIS A 64 -0.20 1.49 -4.29
C HIS A 64 0.03 2.63 -3.31
N THR A 65 -0.99 3.04 -2.54
CA THR A 65 -0.84 4.08 -1.52
C THR A 65 0.19 3.70 -0.45
N LEU A 66 0.19 2.43 -0.01
CA LEU A 66 1.22 1.92 0.91
C LEU A 66 2.61 1.98 0.27
N GLN A 67 2.75 1.48 -0.96
CA GLN A 67 4.04 1.49 -1.67
C GLN A 67 4.61 2.90 -1.82
N LEU A 68 3.77 3.89 -2.15
CA LEU A 68 4.18 5.28 -2.24
C LEU A 68 4.63 5.81 -0.87
N ALA A 69 3.88 5.55 0.21
CA ALA A 69 4.26 5.97 1.56
C ALA A 69 5.62 5.40 1.99
N ILE A 70 5.85 4.10 1.72
CA ILE A 70 7.12 3.44 2.04
C ILE A 70 8.27 4.05 1.24
N ARG A 71 8.06 4.29 -0.05
CA ARG A 71 9.08 4.90 -0.92
C ARG A 71 9.44 6.30 -0.43
N ASP A 72 8.44 7.11 -0.09
CA ASP A 72 8.66 8.47 0.43
C ASP A 72 9.42 8.43 1.76
N ALA A 73 9.16 7.44 2.63
CA ALA A 73 9.90 7.29 3.87
C ALA A 73 11.35 6.81 3.63
N CYS A 74 11.53 5.81 2.75
CA CYS A 74 12.82 5.22 2.44
C CYS A 74 13.74 6.14 1.61
N SER A 75 13.24 7.26 1.07
CA SER A 75 14.11 8.21 0.36
C SER A 75 15.15 8.85 1.27
N GLU A 76 14.87 8.99 2.57
CA GLU A 76 15.85 9.46 3.58
C GLU A 76 16.97 8.45 3.83
N LEU A 77 16.75 7.18 3.45
CA LEU A 77 17.72 6.10 3.60
C LEU A 77 18.38 5.72 2.26
N ARG A 78 18.24 6.55 1.23
CA ARG A 78 18.72 6.25 -0.13
C ARG A 78 20.18 5.80 -0.13
N ASP A 79 21.08 6.58 0.48
CA ASP A 79 22.50 6.27 0.50
C ASP A 79 22.80 4.96 1.23
N LEU A 80 22.12 4.70 2.35
CA LEU A 80 22.26 3.45 3.10
C LEU A 80 21.80 2.24 2.28
N LEU A 81 20.68 2.38 1.57
CA LEU A 81 20.13 1.34 0.71
C LEU A 81 20.99 1.11 -0.54
N GLU A 82 21.59 2.16 -1.12
CA GLU A 82 22.55 2.03 -2.22
C GLU A 82 23.82 1.29 -1.77
N GLN A 83 24.31 1.57 -0.56
CA GLN A 83 25.43 0.81 0.00
C GLN A 83 25.05 -0.66 0.22
N CYS A 84 23.83 -0.94 0.69
CA CYS A 84 23.31 -2.31 0.80
C CYS A 84 23.33 -3.04 -0.55
N ARG A 85 22.85 -2.38 -1.62
CA ARG A 85 22.87 -2.92 -2.99
C ARG A 85 24.30 -3.18 -3.47
N HIS A 86 25.22 -2.27 -3.19
CA HIS A 86 26.62 -2.44 -3.54
C HIS A 86 27.23 -3.67 -2.87
N ILE A 87 27.01 -3.84 -1.56
CA ILE A 87 27.47 -5.03 -0.82
C ILE A 87 26.81 -6.30 -1.34
N ALA A 88 25.50 -6.28 -1.59
CA ALA A 88 24.80 -7.44 -2.14
C ALA A 88 25.41 -7.90 -3.47
N ARG A 89 25.75 -6.98 -4.38
CA ARG A 89 26.46 -7.30 -5.63
C ARG A 89 27.84 -7.92 -5.38
N LEU A 90 28.62 -7.35 -4.46
CA LEU A 90 29.94 -7.89 -4.11
C LEU A 90 29.85 -9.29 -3.50
N LEU A 91 28.86 -9.54 -2.65
CA LEU A 91 28.63 -10.85 -2.04
C LEU A 91 28.19 -11.91 -3.05
N ARG A 92 27.56 -11.49 -4.16
CA ARG A 92 27.23 -12.38 -5.30
C ARG A 92 28.41 -12.69 -6.21
N SER A 93 29.56 -12.01 -6.06
CA SER A 93 30.75 -12.35 -6.85
C SER A 93 31.22 -13.79 -6.54
N PRO A 94 31.77 -14.55 -7.51
CA PRO A 94 32.03 -15.99 -7.34
C PRO A 94 32.84 -16.35 -6.10
N ASN A 95 33.88 -15.56 -5.79
CA ASN A 95 34.73 -15.80 -4.61
C ASN A 95 33.96 -15.62 -3.29
N ASN A 96 33.17 -14.54 -3.17
CA ASN A 96 32.41 -14.27 -1.95
C ASN A 96 31.22 -15.23 -1.82
N ALA A 97 30.53 -15.54 -2.91
CA ALA A 97 29.44 -16.50 -2.95
C ALA A 97 29.89 -17.90 -2.51
N LEU A 98 31.08 -18.33 -2.92
CA LEU A 98 31.69 -19.58 -2.48
C LEU A 98 32.05 -19.54 -0.99
N GLN A 99 32.63 -18.44 -0.51
CA GLN A 99 32.96 -18.28 0.91
C GLN A 99 31.72 -18.28 1.81
N LEU A 100 30.62 -17.65 1.37
CA LEU A 100 29.33 -17.73 2.06
C LEU A 100 28.85 -19.18 2.13
N GLY A 101 28.92 -19.92 1.02
CA GLY A 101 28.52 -21.34 0.97
C GLY A 101 29.36 -22.24 1.88
N VAL A 102 30.68 -22.02 1.95
CA VAL A 102 31.58 -22.75 2.88
C VAL A 102 31.19 -22.53 4.34
N GLN A 103 30.65 -21.36 4.67
CA GLN A 103 30.16 -21.04 6.02
C GLN A 103 28.69 -21.42 6.25
N GLY A 104 28.03 -22.06 5.27
CA GLY A 104 26.62 -22.45 5.36
C GLY A 104 25.64 -21.27 5.29
N LEU A 105 26.09 -20.10 4.82
CA LEU A 105 25.27 -18.91 4.67
C LEU A 105 24.53 -18.91 3.32
N LEU A 106 23.34 -18.31 3.30
CA LEU A 106 22.56 -18.12 2.08
C LEU A 106 23.24 -17.12 1.14
N GLN A 107 22.92 -17.18 -0.16
CA GLN A 107 23.40 -16.21 -1.14
C GLN A 107 22.83 -14.80 -0.88
N ALA A 108 23.52 -13.74 -1.31
CA ALA A 108 22.99 -12.39 -1.16
C ALA A 108 21.81 -12.11 -2.11
N ILE A 109 20.87 -11.26 -1.68
CA ILE A 109 19.70 -10.81 -2.46
C ILE A 109 19.96 -9.37 -2.91
N ILE A 110 19.67 -9.07 -4.17
CA ILE A 110 19.60 -7.69 -4.68
C ILE A 110 18.12 -7.35 -4.81
N ASP A 111 17.73 -6.17 -4.33
CA ASP A 111 16.35 -5.74 -4.38
C ASP A 111 15.93 -5.28 -5.79
N CYS A 112 14.62 -5.22 -6.00
CA CYS A 112 13.97 -4.51 -7.08
C CYS A 112 13.58 -3.12 -6.55
N PRO A 113 14.23 -2.02 -6.98
CA PRO A 113 14.01 -0.69 -6.38
C PRO A 113 12.57 -0.18 -6.44
N THR A 114 11.77 -0.69 -7.39
CA THR A 114 10.36 -0.33 -7.53
C THR A 114 9.44 -1.15 -6.61
N ARG A 115 9.93 -2.22 -5.96
CA ARG A 115 9.17 -3.09 -5.06
C ARG A 115 9.78 -3.13 -3.67
N TRP A 116 9.19 -2.38 -2.75
CA TRP A 116 9.73 -2.17 -1.40
C TRP A 116 9.91 -3.46 -0.58
N ASP A 117 9.11 -4.50 -0.84
CA ASP A 117 9.18 -5.79 -0.15
C ASP A 117 10.52 -6.48 -0.41
N SER A 118 11.00 -6.41 -1.66
CA SER A 118 12.33 -6.92 -2.04
C SER A 118 13.46 -6.13 -1.39
N THR A 119 13.28 -4.83 -1.12
CA THR A 119 14.24 -4.03 -0.33
C THR A 119 14.31 -4.52 1.11
N ALA A 120 13.16 -4.83 1.72
CA ALA A 120 13.13 -5.44 3.05
C ALA A 120 13.83 -6.82 3.07
N ASP A 121 13.62 -7.65 2.04
CA ASP A 121 14.28 -8.95 1.91
C ASP A 121 15.81 -8.82 1.78
N MET A 122 16.29 -7.84 1.00
CA MET A 122 17.71 -7.53 0.87
C MET A 122 18.30 -7.08 2.22
N VAL A 123 17.67 -6.14 2.92
CA VAL A 123 18.15 -5.64 4.22
C VAL A 123 18.18 -6.77 5.25
N GLU A 124 17.12 -7.58 5.30
CA GLU A 124 17.03 -8.76 6.16
C GLU A 124 18.16 -9.76 5.86
N ARG A 125 18.46 -10.03 4.58
CA ARG A 125 19.57 -10.89 4.18
C ARG A 125 20.92 -10.31 4.56
N ILE A 126 21.14 -9.01 4.40
CA ILE A 126 22.40 -8.34 4.77
C ILE A 126 22.64 -8.38 6.28
N LEU A 127 21.60 -8.23 7.08
CA LEU A 127 21.71 -8.35 8.55
C LEU A 127 22.19 -9.74 8.99
N LEU A 128 21.86 -10.81 8.25
CA LEU A 128 22.39 -12.16 8.51
C LEU A 128 23.88 -12.28 8.22
N PHE A 129 24.44 -11.40 7.40
CA PHE A 129 25.86 -11.38 7.08
C PHE A 129 26.67 -10.48 8.02
N LYS A 130 26.08 -9.96 9.09
CA LYS A 130 26.77 -9.06 10.04
C LYS A 130 28.12 -9.62 10.49
N ASP A 131 28.14 -10.84 11.03
CA ASP A 131 29.38 -11.44 11.55
C ASP A 131 30.40 -11.72 10.44
N PHE A 132 29.92 -12.13 9.25
CA PHE A 132 30.76 -12.36 8.08
C PHE A 132 31.43 -11.08 7.58
N LEU A 133 30.67 -9.98 7.54
CA LEU A 133 31.12 -8.69 7.04
C LEU A 133 31.99 -7.97 8.07
N SER A 134 31.69 -8.07 9.36
CA SER A 134 32.50 -7.49 10.44
C SER A 134 33.89 -8.12 10.56
N GLY A 135 34.08 -9.36 10.10
CA GLY A 135 35.39 -10.02 10.08
C GLY A 135 36.28 -9.66 8.88
N ARG A 136 35.79 -8.86 7.93
CA ARG A 136 36.48 -8.51 6.68
C ARG A 136 37.36 -7.29 6.85
N ILE A 137 38.52 -7.29 6.20
CA ILE A 137 39.48 -6.17 6.23
C ILE A 137 39.29 -5.27 5.00
N GLU A 138 38.65 -5.77 3.95
CA GLU A 138 38.46 -5.05 2.70
C GLU A 138 37.69 -3.73 2.96
N PRO A 139 38.21 -2.57 2.51
CA PRO A 139 37.64 -1.26 2.83
C PRO A 139 36.16 -1.11 2.50
N VAL A 140 35.72 -1.80 1.44
CA VAL A 140 34.33 -1.78 0.97
C VAL A 140 33.33 -2.43 1.93
N PHE A 141 33.79 -3.34 2.80
CA PHE A 141 32.97 -3.95 3.85
C PHE A 141 33.09 -3.21 5.19
N GLN A 142 34.14 -2.41 5.37
CA GLN A 142 34.34 -1.62 6.59
C GLN A 142 33.33 -0.47 6.74
N THR A 143 32.66 -0.03 5.67
CA THR A 143 31.52 0.90 5.76
C THR A 143 30.37 0.35 6.63
N PHE A 144 30.26 -0.97 6.72
CA PHE A 144 29.31 -1.66 7.61
C PHE A 144 29.95 -2.12 8.91
N ALA A 145 31.25 -1.88 9.16
CA ALA A 145 31.87 -2.26 10.43
C ALA A 145 31.45 -1.38 11.62
N VAL A 146 30.67 -0.33 11.37
CA VAL A 146 30.15 0.58 12.39
C VAL A 146 28.82 0.05 12.94
N GLU A 147 28.73 -0.12 14.26
CA GLU A 147 27.52 -0.63 14.93
C GLU A 147 26.27 0.22 14.66
N ASP A 148 26.44 1.53 14.47
CA ASP A 148 25.37 2.47 14.11
C ASP A 148 24.69 2.11 12.76
N THR A 149 25.46 1.64 11.77
CA THR A 149 24.92 1.22 10.47
C THR A 149 24.02 -0.01 10.63
N TRP A 150 24.45 -1.00 11.41
CA TRP A 150 23.65 -2.20 11.69
C TRP A 150 22.37 -1.87 12.45
N GLN A 151 22.46 -0.95 13.42
CA GLN A 151 21.32 -0.50 14.19
C GLN A 151 20.29 0.21 13.29
N LYS A 152 20.74 1.10 12.38
CA LYS A 152 19.85 1.75 11.39
C LYS A 152 19.17 0.75 10.46
N LEU A 153 19.88 -0.27 9.98
CA LEU A 153 19.30 -1.32 9.13
C LEU A 153 18.26 -2.15 9.88
N LYS A 154 18.55 -2.48 11.14
CA LYS A 154 17.60 -3.19 12.01
C LYS A 154 16.35 -2.35 12.25
N GLU A 155 16.51 -1.06 12.58
CA GLU A 155 15.39 -0.13 12.74
C GLU A 155 14.56 -0.01 11.46
N THR A 156 15.22 0.08 10.30
CA THR A 156 14.55 0.09 9.00
C THR A 156 13.71 -1.16 8.80
N LEU A 157 14.28 -2.33 9.05
CA LEU A 157 13.57 -3.60 8.91
C LEU A 157 12.41 -3.72 9.91
N ASP A 158 12.61 -3.26 11.15
CA ASP A 158 11.57 -3.29 12.18
C ASP A 158 10.37 -2.41 11.79
N VAL A 159 10.60 -1.23 11.21
CA VAL A 159 9.54 -0.34 10.68
C VAL A 159 8.81 -0.97 9.48
N LEU A 160 9.52 -1.73 8.63
CA LEU A 160 8.91 -2.37 7.46
C LEU A 160 8.09 -3.64 7.78
N LYS A 161 8.23 -4.22 8.98
CA LYS A 161 7.48 -5.42 9.39
C LYS A 161 5.95 -5.18 9.47
N PRO A 162 5.45 -4.14 10.16
CA PRO A 162 4.03 -3.78 10.12
C PRO A 162 3.50 -3.57 8.69
N CYS A 163 4.31 -2.96 7.81
CA CYS A 163 3.97 -2.77 6.41
C CYS A 163 3.78 -4.09 5.65
N ARG A 164 4.55 -5.14 5.95
CA ARG A 164 4.35 -6.47 5.35
C ARG A 164 3.02 -7.09 5.78
N VAL A 165 2.60 -6.89 7.04
CA VAL A 165 1.31 -7.34 7.54
C VAL A 165 0.16 -6.58 6.86
N LEU A 166 0.29 -5.26 6.75
CA LEU A 166 -0.67 -4.42 6.05
C LEU A 166 -0.78 -4.80 4.57
N SER A 167 0.34 -5.00 3.88
CA SER A 167 0.38 -5.38 2.46
C SER A 167 -0.37 -6.68 2.18
N LYS A 168 -0.20 -7.69 3.04
CA LYS A 168 -1.00 -8.93 2.94
C LYS A 168 -2.48 -8.68 3.13
N THR A 169 -2.83 -7.81 4.08
CA THR A 169 -4.24 -7.48 4.38
C THR A 169 -4.91 -6.79 3.20
N ILE A 170 -4.24 -5.82 2.58
CA ILE A 170 -4.81 -5.02 1.47
C ILE A 170 -4.80 -5.73 0.12
N GLN A 171 -4.17 -6.91 0.03
CA GLN A 171 -4.19 -7.76 -1.16
C GLN A 171 -5.32 -8.80 -1.13
N HIS A 172 -6.11 -8.87 -0.05
CA HIS A 172 -7.28 -9.74 -0.01
C HIS A 172 -8.32 -9.32 -1.06
N GLU A 173 -8.88 -10.31 -1.75
CA GLU A 173 -9.87 -10.10 -2.82
C GLU A 173 -11.12 -9.34 -2.33
N GLN A 174 -11.58 -9.63 -1.11
CA GLN A 174 -12.77 -9.02 -0.51
C GLN A 174 -12.41 -7.97 0.54
N LEU A 175 -11.59 -6.98 0.14
CA LEU A 175 -11.20 -5.88 1.01
C LEU A 175 -12.24 -4.76 1.01
N THR A 176 -12.84 -4.46 2.16
CA THR A 176 -13.67 -3.27 2.32
C THR A 176 -12.81 -2.03 2.64
N PHE A 177 -13.33 -0.83 2.33
CA PHE A 177 -12.63 0.42 2.68
C PHE A 177 -12.40 0.57 4.18
N GLY A 178 -13.36 0.11 5.01
CA GLY A 178 -13.22 0.12 6.46
C GLY A 178 -12.14 -0.84 6.97
N ASP A 179 -12.06 -2.06 6.42
CA ASP A 179 -11.00 -3.01 6.79
C ASP A 179 -9.62 -2.51 6.39
N PHE A 180 -9.50 -1.91 5.19
CA PHE A 180 -8.29 -1.23 4.78
C PHE A 180 -7.90 -0.12 5.75
N TYR A 181 -8.83 0.78 6.10
CA TYR A 181 -8.53 1.92 6.94
C TYR A 181 -8.13 1.50 8.37
N LEU A 182 -8.80 0.48 8.93
CA LEU A 182 -8.41 -0.09 10.22
C LEU A 182 -7.02 -0.72 10.17
N ALA A 183 -6.69 -1.47 9.12
CA ALA A 183 -5.37 -2.05 8.94
C ALA A 183 -4.30 -0.96 8.77
N TRP A 184 -4.61 0.10 8.03
CA TRP A 184 -3.75 1.27 7.85
C TRP A 184 -3.43 1.96 9.19
N LEU A 185 -4.47 2.27 9.98
CA LEU A 185 -4.32 2.86 11.31
C LEU A 185 -3.53 1.97 12.26
N LYS A 186 -3.80 0.65 12.24
CA LYS A 186 -3.03 -0.31 13.04
C LYS A 186 -1.55 -0.28 12.68
N CYS A 187 -1.22 -0.27 11.39
CA CYS A 187 0.16 -0.17 10.91
C CYS A 187 0.83 1.11 11.42
N ILE A 188 0.13 2.25 11.34
CA ILE A 188 0.65 3.52 11.85
C ILE A 188 0.93 3.43 13.36
N LEU A 189 -0.01 2.92 14.16
CA LEU A 189 0.15 2.82 15.61
C LEU A 189 1.32 1.89 15.99
N GLU A 190 1.50 0.77 15.28
CA GLU A 190 2.63 -0.14 15.49
C GLU A 190 3.97 0.54 15.21
N ILE A 191 4.06 1.37 14.17
CA ILE A 191 5.27 2.12 13.83
C ILE A 191 5.50 3.28 14.81
N GLU A 192 4.45 4.06 15.14
CA GLU A 192 4.52 5.15 16.14
C GLU A 192 5.08 4.65 17.48
N ASN A 193 4.67 3.45 17.90
CA ASN A 193 5.12 2.83 19.16
C ASN A 193 6.63 2.51 19.19
N MET A 194 7.31 2.45 18.05
CA MET A 194 8.76 2.22 18.00
C MET A 194 9.56 3.44 18.50
N ASN A 195 8.97 4.65 18.41
CA ASN A 195 9.53 5.91 18.93
C ASN A 195 10.99 6.20 18.50
N THR A 196 11.36 5.82 17.28
CA THR A 196 12.64 6.18 16.65
C THR A 196 12.47 7.38 15.73
N VAL A 197 13.56 8.09 15.41
CA VAL A 197 13.52 9.24 14.48
C VAL A 197 12.98 8.81 13.11
N PHE A 198 13.43 7.66 12.61
CA PHE A 198 12.95 7.12 11.34
C PHE A 198 11.47 6.72 11.40
N ALA A 199 11.02 6.08 12.48
CA ALA A 199 9.61 5.71 12.65
C ALA A 199 8.68 6.94 12.68
N ILE A 200 9.08 8.01 13.37
CA ILE A 200 8.33 9.28 13.40
C ILE A 200 8.21 9.87 12.00
N PHE A 201 9.33 9.92 11.26
CA PHE A 201 9.32 10.40 9.87
C PHE A 201 8.44 9.52 8.96
N PHE A 202 8.55 8.19 9.09
CA PHE A 202 7.77 7.23 8.34
C PHE A 202 6.26 7.43 8.55
N VAL A 203 5.85 7.66 9.80
CA VAL A 203 4.47 7.96 10.16
C VAL A 203 4.01 9.25 9.49
N ILE A 204 4.84 10.30 9.46
CA ILE A 204 4.51 11.54 8.75
C ILE A 204 4.21 11.24 7.27
N CYS A 205 5.05 10.45 6.58
CA CYS A 205 4.79 10.04 5.20
C CYS A 205 3.47 9.27 5.05
N MET A 206 3.16 8.34 5.96
CA MET A 206 1.88 7.63 5.94
C MET A 206 0.69 8.57 6.19
N ARG A 207 0.79 9.52 7.13
CA ARG A 207 -0.27 10.50 7.44
C ARG A 207 -0.54 11.45 6.27
N GLU A 208 0.49 11.87 5.53
CA GLU A 208 0.28 12.68 4.33
C GLU A 208 -0.51 11.92 3.25
N ARG A 209 -0.23 10.63 3.07
CA ARG A 209 -1.02 9.77 2.16
C ARG A 209 -2.43 9.51 2.70
N GLU A 210 -2.60 9.39 4.02
CA GLU A 210 -3.91 9.27 4.67
C GLU A 210 -4.79 10.49 4.40
N LYS A 211 -4.25 11.70 4.48
CA LYS A 211 -5.00 12.93 4.16
C LYS A 211 -5.56 12.88 2.74
N ALA A 212 -4.73 12.52 1.76
CA ALA A 212 -5.16 12.41 0.36
C ALA A 212 -6.24 11.34 0.12
N LEU A 213 -6.26 10.26 0.92
CA LEU A 213 -7.34 9.26 0.90
C LEU A 213 -8.64 9.85 1.45
N LEU A 214 -8.55 10.58 2.57
CA LEU A 214 -9.69 11.22 3.23
C LEU A 214 -10.21 12.46 2.50
N GLU A 215 -9.52 12.95 1.47
CA GLU A 215 -10.07 13.97 0.55
C GLU A 215 -11.01 13.37 -0.50
N ASN A 216 -10.97 12.05 -0.72
CA ASN A 216 -11.83 11.39 -1.69
C ASN A 216 -13.24 11.20 -1.13
N GLU A 217 -14.24 11.78 -1.78
CA GLU A 217 -15.64 11.74 -1.34
C GLU A 217 -16.20 10.32 -1.26
N CYS A 218 -15.81 9.43 -2.18
CA CYS A 218 -16.26 8.03 -2.19
C CYS A 218 -15.63 7.25 -1.03
N PHE A 219 -14.34 7.46 -0.77
CA PHE A 219 -13.67 6.87 0.38
C PHE A 219 -14.31 7.36 1.69
N LEU A 220 -14.50 8.67 1.85
CA LEU A 220 -15.17 9.26 3.01
C LEU A 220 -16.59 8.71 3.21
N GLY A 221 -17.38 8.61 2.14
CA GLY A 221 -18.72 8.03 2.20
C GLY A 221 -18.71 6.59 2.68
N ALA A 222 -17.76 5.78 2.23
CA ALA A 222 -17.62 4.39 2.68
C ALA A 222 -17.20 4.30 4.16
N ILE A 223 -16.21 5.10 4.59
CA ILE A 223 -15.76 5.14 5.99
C ILE A 223 -16.87 5.66 6.91
N TYR A 224 -17.66 6.63 6.46
CA TYR A 224 -18.82 7.12 7.20
C TYR A 224 -19.85 6.02 7.46
N LEU A 225 -20.07 5.10 6.51
CA LEU A 225 -21.02 4.01 6.68
C LEU A 225 -20.52 2.88 7.58
N ASP A 226 -19.21 2.81 7.85
CA ASP A 226 -18.64 1.79 8.74
C ASP A 226 -18.62 2.29 10.20
N PRO A 227 -19.42 1.70 11.10
CA PRO A 227 -19.52 2.14 12.50
C PRO A 227 -18.19 2.07 13.26
N ARG A 228 -17.26 1.19 12.85
CA ARG A 228 -15.98 0.97 13.53
C ARG A 228 -15.02 2.15 13.39
N VAL A 229 -15.15 2.91 12.30
CA VAL A 229 -14.22 3.99 11.92
C VAL A 229 -14.90 5.34 11.79
N ASN A 230 -16.23 5.38 11.64
CA ASN A 230 -16.99 6.62 11.54
C ASN A 230 -16.72 7.57 12.73
N SER A 231 -16.57 7.06 13.96
CA SER A 231 -16.27 7.89 15.14
C SER A 231 -14.91 8.61 15.08
N MET A 232 -14.03 8.26 14.14
CA MET A 232 -12.72 8.88 13.96
C MET A 232 -12.76 10.07 12.99
N LEU A 233 -13.87 10.28 12.28
CA LEU A 233 -14.04 11.37 11.33
C LEU A 233 -14.31 12.70 12.04
N SER A 234 -13.74 13.78 11.50
CA SER A 234 -14.05 15.14 11.94
C SER A 234 -15.46 15.57 11.51
N ASN A 235 -16.04 16.55 12.20
CA ASN A 235 -17.35 17.11 11.82
C ASN A 235 -17.41 17.59 10.36
N GLN A 236 -16.32 18.15 9.84
CA GLN A 236 -16.25 18.57 8.44
C GLN A 236 -16.31 17.37 7.49
N GLN A 237 -15.55 16.30 7.78
CA GLN A 237 -15.57 15.07 6.99
C GLN A 237 -16.93 14.37 7.04
N LEU A 238 -17.62 14.39 8.19
CA LEU A 238 -18.97 13.85 8.34
C LEU A 238 -19.97 14.56 7.43
N GLU A 239 -19.93 15.89 7.37
CA GLU A 239 -20.83 16.67 6.51
C GLU A 239 -20.53 16.45 5.02
N LEU A 240 -19.25 16.39 4.62
CA LEU A 240 -18.85 16.07 3.24
C LEU A 240 -19.31 14.66 2.84
N ALA A 241 -19.11 13.67 3.71
CA ALA A 241 -19.56 12.30 3.47
C ALA A 241 -21.09 12.22 3.31
N ARG A 242 -21.84 12.90 4.19
CA ARG A 242 -23.30 12.96 4.09
C ARG A 242 -23.74 13.57 2.75
N ALA A 243 -23.18 14.73 2.39
CA ALA A 243 -23.53 15.40 1.14
C ALA A 243 -23.29 14.49 -0.07
N HIS A 244 -22.15 13.78 -0.09
CA HIS A 244 -21.83 12.84 -1.16
C HIS A 244 -22.80 11.66 -1.22
N LEU A 245 -23.16 11.07 -0.07
CA LEU A 245 -24.11 9.95 -0.01
C LEU A 245 -25.52 10.35 -0.47
N VAL A 246 -25.98 11.55 -0.08
CA VAL A 246 -27.28 12.09 -0.50
C VAL A 246 -27.30 12.31 -2.01
N GLN A 247 -26.25 12.93 -2.56
CA GLN A 247 -26.10 13.12 -4.00
C GLN A 247 -26.10 11.76 -4.75
N THR A 248 -25.38 10.78 -4.21
CA THR A 248 -25.28 9.42 -4.79
C THR A 248 -26.65 8.75 -4.79
N TYR A 249 -27.42 8.87 -3.71
CA TYR A 249 -28.77 8.34 -3.62
C TYR A 249 -29.74 9.03 -4.59
N GLN A 250 -29.62 10.35 -4.77
CA GLN A 250 -30.42 11.09 -5.76
C GLN A 250 -30.10 10.65 -7.20
N ILE A 251 -28.84 10.34 -7.51
CA ILE A 251 -28.46 9.75 -8.81
C ILE A 251 -29.11 8.37 -8.96
N TYR A 252 -29.02 7.51 -7.95
CA TYR A 252 -29.65 6.19 -7.95
C TYR A 252 -31.16 6.25 -8.22
N LEU A 253 -31.89 7.14 -7.53
CA LEU A 253 -33.33 7.30 -7.74
C LEU A 253 -33.67 7.71 -9.18
N ARG A 254 -32.90 8.63 -9.77
CA ARG A 254 -33.12 9.08 -11.16
C ARG A 254 -32.87 7.98 -12.18
N LEU A 255 -31.82 7.18 -11.99
CA LEU A 255 -31.52 6.04 -12.85
C LEU A 255 -32.63 5.00 -12.79
N ASN A 256 -33.19 4.73 -11.61
CA ASN A 256 -34.29 3.78 -11.48
C ASN A 256 -35.61 4.33 -12.04
N SER A 257 -35.93 5.61 -11.81
CA SER A 257 -37.15 6.21 -12.37
C SER A 257 -37.15 6.29 -13.90
N SER A 258 -35.97 6.31 -14.54
CA SER A 258 -35.83 6.31 -16.00
C SER A 258 -35.88 4.90 -16.61
N VAL A 259 -35.74 3.84 -15.79
CA VAL A 259 -36.01 2.46 -16.18
C VAL A 259 -37.53 2.21 -16.23
N ASP A 260 -38.28 2.71 -15.23
CA ASP A 260 -39.75 2.54 -15.18
C ASP A 260 -40.48 3.22 -16.35
N VAL A 261 -39.94 4.32 -16.90
CA VAL A 261 -40.55 5.02 -18.06
C VAL A 261 -40.29 4.28 -19.38
N ARG A 262 -39.23 3.47 -19.48
CA ARG A 262 -38.95 2.68 -20.69
C ARG A 262 -39.79 1.40 -20.79
N GLU A 263 -40.35 0.94 -19.69
CA GLU A 263 -41.29 -0.19 -19.67
C GLU A 263 -42.76 0.24 -19.77
N THR A 264 -43.05 1.54 -19.66
CA THR A 264 -44.43 2.08 -19.65
C THR A 264 -44.76 3.01 -20.83
N GLU A 265 -44.10 2.86 -21.98
CA GLU A 265 -44.62 3.39 -23.26
C GLU A 265 -45.81 2.54 -23.76
N ASN A 266 -46.84 2.44 -22.93
CA ASN A 266 -48.22 2.12 -23.26
C ASN A 266 -49.07 2.40 -22.01
N GLU A 267 -49.22 3.67 -21.61
CA GLU A 267 -50.48 4.25 -21.15
C GLU A 267 -50.31 5.73 -20.73
N THR A 268 -51.39 6.48 -20.92
CA THR A 268 -51.52 7.95 -20.91
C THR A 268 -51.30 8.64 -19.55
N PRO A 269 -51.10 9.98 -19.52
CA PRO A 269 -50.51 10.68 -18.39
C PRO A 269 -51.53 11.16 -17.35
N ASP A 270 -51.21 11.01 -16.06
CA ASP A 270 -51.77 11.84 -14.99
C ASP A 270 -50.72 12.17 -13.89
N ASP A 271 -50.51 13.49 -13.74
CA ASP A 271 -50.01 14.33 -12.63
C ASP A 271 -48.73 13.99 -11.82
N PRO A 272 -47.74 14.92 -11.70
CA PRO A 272 -46.54 14.72 -10.90
C PRO A 272 -46.70 15.27 -9.47
N THR A 273 -46.52 14.42 -8.46
CA THR A 273 -46.26 14.86 -7.08
C THR A 273 -44.77 14.69 -6.73
N PRO A 274 -44.14 15.62 -5.98
CA PRO A 274 -42.71 15.57 -5.72
C PRO A 274 -42.34 14.50 -4.69
N SER A 275 -41.25 13.79 -4.98
CA SER A 275 -40.70 12.63 -4.28
C SER A 275 -40.33 12.89 -2.81
N THR A 276 -41.06 12.23 -1.90
CA THR A 276 -40.87 12.24 -0.44
C THR A 276 -39.60 11.48 0.02
N SER A 277 -38.97 10.70 -0.85
CA SER A 277 -37.90 9.75 -0.46
C SER A 277 -36.54 10.40 -0.18
N SER A 278 -36.17 11.51 -0.85
CA SER A 278 -34.92 12.24 -0.55
C SER A 278 -34.94 12.80 0.87
N SER A 279 -36.09 13.33 1.30
CA SER A 279 -36.27 13.87 2.65
C SER A 279 -36.11 12.79 3.73
N MET A 280 -36.50 11.54 3.45
CA MET A 280 -36.39 10.46 4.44
C MET A 280 -34.95 10.04 4.73
N LEU A 281 -34.09 9.95 3.71
CA LEU A 281 -32.68 9.62 3.91
C LEU A 281 -31.95 10.75 4.64
N ASP A 282 -32.19 11.99 4.25
CA ASP A 282 -31.64 13.18 4.93
C ASP A 282 -32.03 13.20 6.42
N ASN A 283 -33.31 12.96 6.70
CA ASN A 283 -33.83 12.88 8.06
C ASN A 283 -33.21 11.71 8.84
N PHE A 284 -33.01 10.55 8.21
CA PHE A 284 -32.35 9.40 8.83
C PHE A 284 -30.89 9.71 9.21
N LEU A 285 -30.10 10.24 8.27
CA LEU A 285 -28.70 10.59 8.49
C LEU A 285 -28.53 11.74 9.50
N GLN A 286 -29.48 12.68 9.58
CA GLN A 286 -29.52 13.71 10.63
C GLN A 286 -29.89 13.14 11.99
N THR A 287 -30.83 12.19 12.05
CA THR A 287 -31.26 11.58 13.31
C THR A 287 -30.14 10.76 13.94
N GLN A 288 -29.42 9.97 13.14
CA GLN A 288 -28.23 9.23 13.60
C GLN A 288 -27.13 10.16 14.15
N PHE A 289 -26.99 11.37 13.61
CA PHE A 289 -26.04 12.36 14.12
C PHE A 289 -26.52 13.04 15.41
N ARG A 290 -27.80 13.41 15.51
CA ARG A 290 -28.35 14.04 16.72
C ARG A 290 -28.30 13.12 17.94
N GLN A 291 -28.50 11.82 17.75
CA GLN A 291 -28.36 10.82 18.81
C GLN A 291 -26.92 10.74 19.35
N ARG A 292 -25.91 11.08 18.53
CA ARG A 292 -24.49 11.08 18.92
C ARG A 292 -24.02 12.35 19.63
N CYS A 293 -24.65 13.50 19.41
CA CYS A 293 -24.29 14.75 20.10
C CYS A 293 -24.86 14.84 21.53
N GLN A 294 -25.62 13.84 21.98
CA GLN A 294 -26.28 13.80 23.28
C GLN A 294 -25.62 12.82 24.28
N ASP A 295 -24.63 12.04 23.83
CA ASP A 295 -23.75 11.18 24.64
C ASP A 295 -22.31 11.73 24.63
#